data_AF-A0A2K6EE76-F1
#
_entry.id   AF-A0A2K6EE76-F1
#
_cell.length_a   1.000
_cell.length_b   1.000
_cell.length_c   1.000
_cell.angle_alpha   90.00
_cell.angle_beta   90.00
_cell.angle_gamma   90.00
#
_symmetry.space_group_name_H-M   'P 1'
#
loop_
_entity.id
_entity.type
_entity.pdbx_description
1 polymer ?
#
loop_
_entity_poly.entity_id
_entity_poly.type
_entity_poly.pdbx_seq_one_letter_code
_entity_poly.pdbx_strand_id
1 'polypeptide(L)'
;MGSLSTANVEFCLDVFKELNNNNVGDNIFFSPLSLLYALSMILLGARGNSADQVQKVLHFNHIMESLKPEYKDSPQCSQAGRIHSELGVLFSQINQPDSNYTLSIANRLYGTKTMAFHEGKSVIVEMMYQTGTFKLAFIKEPKMQVLELPYVNKKLNMIILLPEGTTNLEQVEKQLNVRTFRWWTSSSNMIEREVEVHLPRFKLEIKYELNSLLKSLGMTDIFDQVKADLSGMSPAKGLYLSKVIHKSHLDVSEEGTEAAAAAGDSIAVKRLPIRAQFMANRPFLFFIRHGHSNVILFCGKLASP
;
A
#
# COMPACT_ATOMS: atom_id res chain seq x y z
N MET A 1 -15.39 13.39 6.02
CA MET A 1 -14.51 13.21 7.19
C MET A 1 -13.11 12.88 6.66
N GLY A 2 -12.24 13.88 6.61
CA GLY A 2 -10.87 13.75 6.10
C GLY A 2 -9.96 13.21 7.19
N SER A 3 -9.66 11.90 7.14
CA SER A 3 -8.62 11.30 7.98
C SER A 3 -7.30 11.24 7.23
N LEU A 4 -6.18 11.26 7.95
CA LEU A 4 -4.85 11.03 7.39
C LEU A 4 -4.78 9.72 6.58
N SER A 5 -5.51 8.69 7.01
CA SER A 5 -5.63 7.44 6.28
C SER A 5 -6.37 7.58 4.95
N THR A 6 -7.36 8.47 4.86
CA THR A 6 -8.06 8.74 3.59
C THR A 6 -7.11 9.43 2.61
N ALA A 7 -6.41 10.47 3.05
CA ALA A 7 -5.41 11.15 2.22
C ALA A 7 -4.28 10.21 1.77
N ASN A 8 -3.82 9.32 2.67
CA ASN A 8 -2.84 8.29 2.31
C ASN A 8 -3.35 7.32 1.24
N VAL A 9 -4.61 6.88 1.29
CA VAL A 9 -5.20 6.02 0.27
C VAL A 9 -5.38 6.80 -1.05
N GLU A 10 -5.83 8.06 -1.00
CA GLU A 10 -5.99 8.91 -2.19
C GLU A 10 -4.64 9.11 -2.90
N PHE A 11 -3.64 9.58 -2.14
CA PHE A 11 -2.29 9.76 -2.65
C PHE A 11 -1.68 8.45 -3.18
N CYS A 12 -1.87 7.33 -2.47
CA CYS A 12 -1.42 6.02 -2.90
C CYS A 12 -2.00 5.65 -4.28
N LEU A 13 -3.30 5.84 -4.48
CA LEU A 13 -3.95 5.45 -5.73
C LEU A 13 -3.59 6.39 -6.88
N ASP A 14 -3.35 7.67 -6.63
CA ASP A 14 -2.89 8.61 -7.64
C ASP A 14 -1.47 8.28 -8.12
N VAL A 15 -0.54 8.05 -7.19
CA VAL A 15 0.82 7.59 -7.53
C VAL A 15 0.79 6.25 -8.27
N PHE A 16 -0.05 5.32 -7.81
CA PHE A 16 -0.19 4.02 -8.47
C PHE A 16 -0.67 4.15 -9.91
N LYS A 17 -1.70 4.97 -10.17
CA LYS A 17 -2.22 5.19 -11.53
C LYS A 17 -1.16 5.78 -12.45
N GLU A 18 -0.42 6.76 -11.96
CA GLU A 18 0.62 7.42 -12.74
C GLU A 18 1.82 6.49 -13.01
N LEU A 19 2.21 5.65 -12.04
CA LEU A 19 3.21 4.60 -12.27
C LEU A 19 2.70 3.56 -13.27
N ASN A 20 1.44 3.15 -13.17
CA ASN A 20 0.86 2.12 -14.02
C ASN A 20 0.75 2.54 -15.49
N ASN A 21 0.39 3.80 -15.74
CA ASN A 21 0.36 4.37 -17.08
C ASN A 21 1.75 4.39 -17.75
N ASN A 22 2.81 4.55 -16.95
CA ASN A 22 4.19 4.62 -17.43
C ASN A 22 4.91 3.26 -17.50
N ASN A 23 4.37 2.21 -16.86
CA ASN A 23 4.98 0.89 -16.75
C ASN A 23 3.93 -0.22 -17.01
N VAL A 24 3.33 -0.19 -18.20
CA VAL A 24 2.28 -1.14 -18.60
C VAL A 24 2.85 -2.56 -18.65
N GLY A 25 2.27 -3.47 -17.88
CA GLY A 25 2.71 -4.87 -17.80
C GLY A 25 3.88 -5.15 -16.84
N ASP A 26 4.52 -4.13 -16.25
CA ASP A 26 5.62 -4.36 -15.30
C ASP A 26 5.14 -4.42 -13.85
N ASN A 27 5.93 -5.06 -12.99
CA ASN A 27 5.72 -5.00 -11.55
C ASN A 27 5.80 -3.55 -11.03
N ILE A 28 4.93 -3.21 -10.10
CA ILE A 28 4.94 -1.91 -9.42
C ILE A 28 5.08 -2.17 -7.92
N PHE A 29 5.94 -1.42 -7.25
CA PHE A 29 6.08 -1.53 -5.80
C PHE A 29 6.66 -0.27 -5.18
N PHE A 30 5.90 0.39 -4.31
CA PHE A 30 6.33 1.60 -3.61
C PHE A 30 5.69 1.73 -2.23
N SER A 31 6.22 2.66 -1.41
CA SER A 31 5.67 2.99 -0.09
C SER A 31 4.99 4.36 -0.11
N PRO A 32 3.65 4.43 -0.21
CA PRO A 32 2.94 5.70 -0.17
C PRO A 32 3.13 6.44 1.15
N LEU A 33 3.22 5.72 2.28
CA LEU A 33 3.45 6.34 3.59
C LEU A 33 4.82 7.03 3.67
N SER A 34 5.89 6.38 3.18
CA SER A 34 7.24 6.96 3.18
C SER A 34 7.30 8.22 2.31
N LEU A 35 6.71 8.17 1.11
CA LEU A 35 6.61 9.32 0.21
C LEU A 35 5.82 10.47 0.83
N LEU A 36 4.66 10.17 1.40
CA LEU A 36 3.80 11.16 2.04
C LEU A 36 4.51 11.81 3.24
N TYR A 37 5.26 11.05 4.05
CA TYR A 37 6.09 11.60 5.13
C TYR A 37 7.19 12.53 4.59
N ALA A 38 7.95 12.10 3.58
CA ALA A 38 9.01 12.92 2.99
C ALA A 38 8.48 14.23 2.37
N LEU A 39 7.39 14.15 1.62
CA LEU A 39 6.75 15.32 1.00
C LEU A 39 6.08 16.23 2.05
N SER A 40 5.62 15.69 3.17
CA SER A 40 5.12 16.50 4.29
C SER A 40 6.22 17.37 4.91
N MET A 41 7.48 16.89 4.97
CA MET A 41 8.61 17.71 5.43
C MET A 41 8.89 18.88 4.48
N ILE A 42 8.78 18.63 3.17
CA ILE A 42 8.92 19.70 2.16
C ILE A 42 7.79 20.73 2.32
N LEU A 43 6.56 20.27 2.58
CA LEU A 43 5.41 21.16 2.81
C LEU A 43 5.60 22.09 4.01
N LEU A 44 6.28 21.66 5.09
CA LEU A 44 6.60 22.54 6.23
C LEU A 44 7.41 23.77 5.81
N GLY A 45 8.29 23.57 4.83
CA GLY A 45 9.18 24.55 4.26
C GLY A 45 8.61 25.39 3.14
N ALA A 46 7.65 24.84 2.40
CA ALA A 46 7.07 25.47 1.23
C ALA A 46 6.15 26.64 1.60
N ARG A 47 6.08 27.65 0.74
CA ARG A 47 5.16 28.79 0.86
C ARG A 47 4.49 29.08 -0.50
N GLY A 48 3.47 29.95 -0.47
CA GLY A 48 2.72 30.36 -1.67
C GLY A 48 2.23 29.18 -2.53
N ASN A 49 2.33 29.34 -3.84
CA ASN A 49 1.86 28.34 -4.82
C ASN A 49 2.59 26.98 -4.68
N SER A 50 3.86 26.98 -4.24
CA SER A 50 4.61 25.75 -3.98
C SER A 50 3.95 24.93 -2.87
N ALA A 51 3.53 25.59 -1.78
CA ALA A 51 2.81 24.91 -0.70
C ALA A 51 1.45 24.40 -1.16
N ASP A 52 0.68 25.21 -1.88
CA ASP A 52 -0.67 24.85 -2.34
C ASP A 52 -0.65 23.63 -3.28
N GLN A 53 0.31 23.58 -4.21
CA GLN A 53 0.51 22.43 -5.10
C GLN A 53 0.85 21.16 -4.32
N VAL A 54 1.79 21.23 -3.38
CA VAL A 54 2.19 20.07 -2.57
C VAL A 54 1.02 19.60 -1.70
N GLN A 55 0.31 20.51 -1.06
CA GLN A 55 -0.84 20.21 -0.20
C GLN A 55 -1.98 19.54 -0.97
N LYS A 56 -2.24 19.99 -2.20
CA LYS A 56 -3.23 19.39 -3.09
C LYS A 56 -2.85 17.97 -3.49
N VAL A 57 -1.59 17.74 -3.90
CA VAL A 57 -1.11 16.40 -4.29
C VAL A 57 -1.16 15.42 -3.11
N LEU A 58 -0.90 15.89 -1.90
CA LEU A 58 -0.97 15.06 -0.68
C LEU A 58 -2.39 14.86 -0.14
N HIS A 59 -3.41 15.45 -0.78
CA HIS A 59 -4.81 15.42 -0.32
C HIS A 59 -5.02 16.00 1.08
N PHE A 60 -4.17 16.93 1.52
CA PHE A 60 -4.25 17.53 2.85
C PHE A 60 -5.28 18.66 2.94
N ASN A 61 -5.78 19.19 1.81
CA ASN A 61 -6.77 20.26 1.77
C ASN A 61 -7.99 19.94 2.65
N HIS A 62 -8.55 18.74 2.53
CA HIS A 62 -9.74 18.32 3.29
C HIS A 62 -9.45 18.04 4.77
N ILE A 63 -8.21 17.65 5.10
CA ILE A 63 -7.78 17.48 6.49
C ILE A 63 -7.66 18.86 7.14
N MET A 64 -7.08 19.82 6.43
CA MET A 64 -6.84 21.17 6.92
C MET A 64 -8.14 21.97 7.10
N GLU A 65 -9.13 21.79 6.22
CA GLU A 65 -10.47 22.34 6.42
C GLU A 65 -11.19 21.75 7.65
N SER A 66 -10.96 20.47 7.94
CA SER A 66 -11.60 19.77 9.07
C SER A 66 -10.93 20.08 10.42
N LEU A 67 -9.65 20.40 10.42
CA LEU A 67 -8.90 20.91 11.56
C LEU A 67 -9.23 22.41 11.74
N LYS A 68 -10.46 22.72 12.18
CA LYS A 68 -10.87 24.10 12.50
C LYS A 68 -9.89 24.77 13.49
N PRO A 69 -9.75 26.11 13.43
CA PRO A 69 -8.78 26.88 14.21
C PRO A 69 -9.27 27.10 15.65
N GLU A 70 -9.33 26.06 16.47
CA GLU A 70 -9.68 26.21 17.89
C GLU A 70 -8.50 26.60 18.79
N TYR A 71 -7.32 26.86 18.23
CA TYR A 71 -6.19 27.39 18.99
C TYR A 71 -5.46 28.44 18.15
N LYS A 72 -5.83 29.70 18.33
CA LYS A 72 -5.11 30.85 17.77
C LYS A 72 -3.87 31.26 18.58
N ASP A 73 -3.58 30.60 19.70
CA ASP A 73 -2.56 31.08 20.64
C ASP A 73 -1.50 30.03 21.01
N SER A 74 -0.92 29.34 20.02
CA SER A 74 0.41 28.74 20.18
C SER A 74 1.36 29.30 19.12
N PRO A 75 2.42 30.04 19.49
CA PRO A 75 3.31 30.69 18.52
C PRO A 75 4.21 29.75 17.70
N GLN A 76 4.09 28.41 17.85
CA GLN A 76 5.19 27.50 17.47
C GLN A 76 4.83 26.35 16.52
N CYS A 77 3.60 26.21 16.02
CA CYS A 77 3.34 25.17 15.02
C CYS A 77 2.31 25.58 13.96
N SER A 78 2.76 25.65 12.69
CA SER A 78 1.87 25.80 11.55
C SER A 78 0.96 24.57 11.41
N GLN A 79 -0.13 24.69 10.66
CA GLN A 79 -1.05 23.58 10.43
C GLN A 79 -0.39 22.40 9.69
N ALA A 80 0.52 22.69 8.76
CA ALA A 80 1.39 21.67 8.17
C ALA A 80 2.27 20.98 9.24
N GLY A 81 2.75 21.74 10.23
CA GLY A 81 3.46 21.23 11.42
C GLY A 81 2.65 20.20 12.21
N ARG A 82 1.35 20.45 12.40
CA ARG A 82 0.44 19.50 13.05
C ARG A 82 0.30 18.19 12.27
N ILE A 83 0.06 18.26 10.95
CA ILE A 83 -0.06 17.07 10.10
C ILE A 83 1.27 16.29 10.08
N HIS A 84 2.39 16.99 9.98
CA HIS A 84 3.71 16.35 10.05
C HIS A 84 3.95 15.68 11.41
N SER A 85 3.54 16.31 12.51
CA SER A 85 3.62 15.71 13.84
C SER A 85 2.72 14.47 13.96
N GLU A 86 1.48 14.50 13.44
CA GLU A 86 0.60 13.33 13.41
C GLU A 86 1.20 12.20 12.58
N LEU A 87 1.79 12.52 11.42
CA LEU A 87 2.54 11.57 10.62
C LEU A 87 3.76 11.02 11.36
N GLY A 88 4.47 11.86 12.10
CA GLY A 88 5.60 11.45 12.93
C GLY A 88 5.20 10.49 14.05
N VAL A 89 4.07 10.75 14.71
CA VAL A 89 3.48 9.83 15.71
C VAL A 89 3.06 8.52 15.05
N LEU A 90 2.42 8.56 13.88
CA LEU A 90 2.04 7.37 13.13
C LEU A 90 3.27 6.57 12.69
N PHE A 91 4.30 7.24 12.17
CA PHE A 91 5.54 6.62 11.72
C PHE A 91 6.31 6.00 12.88
N SER A 92 6.33 6.66 14.05
CA SER A 92 6.96 6.10 15.26
C SER A 92 6.18 4.93 15.83
N GLN A 93 4.84 4.95 15.80
CA GLN A 93 3.99 3.80 16.17
C GLN A 93 4.25 2.59 15.25
N ILE A 94 4.48 2.83 13.97
CA ILE A 94 4.80 1.79 12.98
C ILE A 94 6.23 1.28 13.16
N ASN A 95 7.19 2.12 13.55
CA ASN A 95 8.62 1.80 13.64
C ASN A 95 9.15 1.63 15.08
N GLN A 96 8.33 1.26 16.06
CA GLN A 96 8.80 1.07 17.44
C GLN A 96 9.88 -0.02 17.54
N PRO A 97 10.94 0.14 18.37
CA PRO A 97 12.13 -0.73 18.39
C PRO A 97 11.89 -2.20 18.80
N ASP A 98 10.75 -2.54 19.39
CA ASP A 98 10.32 -3.95 19.56
C ASP A 98 9.87 -4.60 18.23
N SER A 99 10.02 -3.89 17.12
CA SER A 99 9.71 -4.35 15.79
C SER A 99 10.88 -4.17 14.83
N ASN A 100 11.80 -5.13 14.87
CA ASN A 100 12.69 -5.41 13.75
C ASN A 100 11.84 -5.90 12.56
N TYR A 101 11.13 -5.01 11.86
CA TYR A 101 10.56 -5.34 10.57
C TYR A 101 11.67 -5.26 9.51
N THR A 102 12.51 -6.29 9.43
CA THR A 102 12.78 -6.81 8.08
C THR A 102 11.41 -7.27 7.62
N LEU A 103 10.86 -6.68 6.55
CA LEU A 103 9.53 -7.03 6.08
C LEU A 103 9.57 -8.40 5.39
N SER A 104 9.84 -9.42 6.21
CA SER A 104 9.68 -10.83 5.93
C SER A 104 8.20 -11.11 6.16
N ILE A 105 7.49 -11.41 5.08
CA ILE A 105 6.07 -11.68 5.12
C ILE A 105 5.88 -13.08 5.69
N ALA A 106 5.90 -13.19 7.01
CA ALA A 106 5.63 -14.40 7.76
C ALA A 106 4.12 -14.78 7.73
N ASN A 107 3.52 -14.85 6.54
CA ASN A 107 2.19 -15.43 6.37
C ASN A 107 2.40 -16.94 6.24
N ARG A 108 1.75 -17.72 7.13
CA ARG A 108 1.95 -19.16 7.38
C ARG A 108 1.65 -20.08 6.18
N LEU A 109 2.31 -19.86 5.05
CA LEU A 109 2.21 -20.66 3.84
C LEU A 109 3.07 -21.92 4.03
N TYR A 110 2.43 -23.07 4.11
CA TYR A 110 3.02 -24.39 4.24
C TYR A 110 3.42 -24.94 2.87
N GLY A 111 4.69 -25.29 2.70
CA GLY A 111 5.16 -26.05 1.54
C GLY A 111 5.18 -25.26 0.23
N THR A 112 6.06 -25.67 -0.66
CA THR A 112 6.19 -25.12 -2.01
C THR A 112 5.79 -26.16 -3.03
N LYS A 113 4.99 -25.75 -4.01
CA LYS A 113 4.73 -26.53 -5.22
C LYS A 113 4.99 -25.65 -6.43
N THR A 114 5.56 -26.22 -7.49
CA THR A 114 5.66 -25.51 -8.76
C THR A 114 4.29 -25.41 -9.40
N MET A 115 3.86 -24.19 -9.73
CA MET A 115 2.59 -23.94 -10.41
C MET A 115 2.78 -22.92 -11.52
N ALA A 116 1.91 -22.99 -12.53
CA ALA A 116 1.90 -22.01 -13.61
C ALA A 116 1.26 -20.70 -13.13
N PHE A 117 1.97 -19.60 -13.34
CA PHE A 117 1.48 -18.24 -13.20
C PHE A 117 1.16 -17.70 -14.59
N HIS A 118 -0.07 -17.22 -14.80
CA HIS A 118 -0.60 -16.87 -16.12
C HIS A 118 -0.61 -15.36 -16.36
N GLU A 119 0.28 -14.87 -17.21
CA GLU A 119 0.30 -13.49 -17.70
C GLU A 119 0.59 -13.47 -19.22
N GLY A 120 -0.43 -13.81 -20.02
CA GLY A 120 -0.26 -14.02 -21.46
C GLY A 120 0.56 -15.27 -21.82
N LYS A 121 1.73 -15.46 -21.21
CA LYS A 121 2.53 -16.69 -21.17
C LYS A 121 2.51 -17.26 -19.74
N SER A 122 2.58 -18.58 -19.63
CA SER A 122 2.64 -19.27 -18.36
C SER A 122 4.09 -19.39 -17.89
N VAL A 123 4.42 -18.85 -16.71
CA VAL A 123 5.72 -19.00 -16.05
C VAL A 123 5.58 -19.97 -14.89
N ILE A 124 6.53 -20.89 -14.72
CA ILE A 124 6.52 -21.80 -13.56
C ILE A 124 7.14 -21.06 -12.39
N VAL A 125 6.39 -20.97 -11.28
CA VAL A 125 6.80 -20.25 -10.07
C VAL A 125 6.68 -21.15 -8.84
N GLU A 126 7.45 -20.84 -7.81
CA GLU A 126 7.27 -21.44 -6.49
C GLU A 126 5.98 -20.89 -5.86
N MET A 127 4.97 -21.74 -5.77
CA MET A 127 3.68 -21.41 -5.17
C MET A 127 3.65 -21.94 -3.74
N MET A 128 3.52 -21.03 -2.79
CA MET A 128 3.34 -21.34 -1.38
C MET A 128 1.84 -21.56 -1.11
N TYR A 129 1.47 -22.46 -0.18
CA TYR A 129 0.05 -22.74 0.09
C TYR A 129 -0.30 -22.84 1.58
N GLN A 130 -1.48 -22.42 2.02
CA GLN A 130 -1.97 -22.68 3.39
C GLN A 130 -3.47 -22.88 3.44
N THR A 131 -3.92 -23.53 4.51
CA THR A 131 -5.34 -23.53 4.87
C THR A 131 -5.50 -22.85 6.23
N GLY A 132 -6.52 -22.00 6.35
CA GLY A 132 -6.93 -21.45 7.63
C GLY A 132 -8.10 -20.49 7.48
N THR A 133 -8.53 -19.93 8.61
CA THR A 133 -9.58 -18.91 8.64
C THR A 133 -9.02 -17.54 8.25
N PHE A 134 -9.45 -17.04 7.10
CA PHE A 134 -9.08 -15.71 6.60
C PHE A 134 -10.33 -14.91 6.22
N LYS A 135 -10.21 -13.58 6.20
CA LYS A 135 -11.25 -12.72 5.65
C LYS A 135 -11.15 -12.72 4.13
N LEU A 136 -12.24 -13.11 3.48
CA LEU A 136 -12.36 -13.19 2.03
C LEU A 136 -13.66 -12.51 1.57
N ALA A 137 -13.54 -11.63 0.59
CA ALA A 137 -14.66 -11.03 -0.13
C ALA A 137 -14.71 -11.52 -1.58
N PHE A 138 -15.93 -11.59 -2.12
CA PHE A 138 -16.19 -11.87 -3.53
C PHE A 138 -16.88 -10.64 -4.12
N ILE A 139 -16.20 -9.95 -5.02
CA ILE A 139 -16.71 -8.76 -5.69
C ILE A 139 -17.25 -9.18 -7.06
N LYS A 140 -18.46 -8.72 -7.40
CA LYS A 140 -19.13 -9.08 -8.66
C LYS A 140 -18.72 -8.18 -9.84
N GLU A 141 -18.47 -6.90 -9.54
CA GLU A 141 -18.14 -5.88 -10.54
C GLU A 141 -17.07 -4.95 -9.96
N PRO A 142 -15.81 -5.06 -10.41
CA PRO A 142 -15.30 -6.09 -11.33
C PRO A 142 -15.28 -7.47 -10.65
N LYS A 143 -15.38 -8.57 -11.42
CA LYS A 143 -15.39 -9.93 -10.84
C LYS A 143 -14.01 -10.27 -10.28
N MET A 144 -13.88 -10.31 -8.95
CA MET A 144 -12.60 -10.55 -8.26
C MET A 144 -12.80 -11.12 -6.85
N GLN A 145 -11.72 -11.68 -6.30
CA GLN A 145 -11.61 -12.07 -4.89
C GLN A 145 -10.71 -11.06 -4.16
N VAL A 146 -11.06 -10.72 -2.92
CA VAL A 146 -10.22 -9.89 -2.04
C VAL A 146 -9.89 -10.67 -0.77
N LEU A 147 -8.61 -10.97 -0.58
CA LEU A 147 -8.11 -11.72 0.58
C LEU A 147 -7.35 -10.79 1.53
N GLU A 148 -7.57 -10.94 2.84
CA GLU A 148 -6.77 -10.28 3.88
C GLU A 148 -5.97 -11.31 4.67
N LEU A 149 -4.65 -11.23 4.53
CA LEU A 149 -3.66 -12.06 5.21
C LEU A 149 -2.98 -11.25 6.34
N PRO A 150 -3.22 -11.57 7.61
CA PRO A 150 -2.61 -10.86 8.73
C PRO A 150 -1.15 -11.30 8.95
N TYR A 151 -0.26 -10.33 9.13
CA TYR A 151 1.12 -10.58 9.54
C TYR A 151 1.21 -11.03 11.01
N VAL A 152 2.40 -11.50 11.41
CA VAL A 152 2.74 -11.75 12.81
C VAL A 152 2.38 -10.53 13.67
N ASN A 153 1.77 -10.79 14.83
CA ASN A 153 1.19 -9.81 15.76
C ASN A 153 -0.08 -9.06 15.28
N LYS A 154 -0.64 -9.38 14.11
CA LYS A 154 -1.90 -8.80 13.58
C LYS A 154 -1.92 -7.26 13.50
N LYS A 155 -0.75 -6.62 13.51
CA LYS A 155 -0.62 -5.16 13.37
C LYS A 155 -0.70 -4.73 11.90
N LEU A 156 -0.17 -5.55 11.00
CA LEU A 156 -0.18 -5.33 9.56
C LEU A 156 -0.99 -6.42 8.87
N ASN A 157 -1.69 -6.06 7.80
CA ASN A 157 -2.42 -7.01 6.97
C ASN A 157 -2.02 -6.78 5.50
N MET A 158 -1.73 -7.87 4.78
CA MET A 158 -1.66 -7.85 3.32
C MET A 158 -3.06 -8.05 2.77
N ILE A 159 -3.49 -7.16 1.90
CA ILE A 159 -4.74 -7.24 1.16
C ILE A 159 -4.38 -7.54 -0.29
N ILE A 160 -4.98 -8.57 -0.88
CA ILE A 160 -4.74 -8.98 -2.27
C ILE A 160 -6.04 -8.86 -3.04
N LEU A 161 -6.03 -8.12 -4.16
CA LEU A 161 -7.14 -7.99 -5.10
C LEU A 161 -6.80 -8.85 -6.32
N LEU A 162 -7.47 -9.99 -6.43
CA LEU A 162 -7.21 -10.99 -7.44
C LEU A 162 -8.39 -11.05 -8.42
N PRO A 163 -8.23 -10.60 -9.68
CA PRO A 163 -9.25 -10.75 -10.72
C PRO A 163 -9.70 -12.22 -10.86
N GLU A 164 -10.95 -12.47 -11.24
CA GLU A 164 -11.47 -13.83 -11.41
C GLU A 164 -12.27 -13.98 -12.72
N GLY A 165 -12.19 -15.17 -13.31
CA GLY A 165 -12.92 -15.52 -14.52
C GLY A 165 -12.34 -14.80 -15.74
N THR A 166 -13.18 -14.06 -16.44
CA THR A 166 -12.80 -13.29 -17.63
C THR A 166 -12.28 -11.89 -17.30
N THR A 167 -12.32 -11.48 -16.02
CA THR A 167 -11.83 -10.17 -15.59
C THR A 167 -10.31 -10.15 -15.61
N ASN A 168 -9.73 -9.15 -16.26
CA ASN A 168 -8.29 -8.89 -16.20
C ASN A 168 -7.94 -7.83 -15.15
N LEU A 169 -6.65 -7.67 -14.86
CA LEU A 169 -6.19 -6.72 -13.84
C LEU A 169 -6.50 -5.26 -14.22
N GLU A 170 -6.39 -4.90 -15.50
CA GLU A 170 -6.68 -3.55 -16.00
C GLU A 170 -8.12 -3.10 -15.69
N GLN A 171 -9.10 -4.02 -15.74
CA GLN A 171 -10.48 -3.73 -15.38
C GLN A 171 -10.62 -3.40 -13.89
N VAL A 172 -9.85 -4.06 -13.02
CA VAL A 172 -9.79 -3.74 -11.59
C VAL A 172 -9.15 -2.38 -11.39
N GLU A 173 -8.03 -2.10 -12.06
CA GLU A 173 -7.30 -0.83 -11.99
C GLU A 173 -8.15 0.37 -12.43
N LYS A 174 -8.94 0.23 -13.49
CA LYS A 174 -9.85 1.28 -13.98
C LYS A 174 -10.93 1.66 -12.96
N GLN A 175 -11.41 0.68 -12.18
CA GLN A 175 -12.43 0.91 -11.15
C GLN A 175 -11.84 1.26 -9.78
N LEU A 176 -10.52 1.12 -9.61
CA LEU A 176 -9.84 1.36 -8.34
C LEU A 176 -9.78 2.86 -8.03
N ASN A 177 -10.47 3.23 -6.97
CA ASN A 177 -10.46 4.55 -6.35
C ASN A 177 -10.72 4.40 -4.85
N VAL A 178 -10.65 5.50 -4.09
CA VAL A 178 -10.73 5.42 -2.63
C VAL A 178 -12.08 4.91 -2.15
N ARG A 179 -13.17 5.22 -2.85
CA ARG A 179 -14.50 4.72 -2.48
C ARG A 179 -14.60 3.21 -2.73
N THR A 180 -14.19 2.76 -3.91
CA THR A 180 -14.23 1.33 -4.26
C THR A 180 -13.27 0.51 -3.40
N PHE A 181 -12.04 0.98 -3.17
CA PHE A 181 -11.07 0.31 -2.28
C PHE A 181 -11.60 0.15 -0.85
N ARG A 182 -12.17 1.22 -0.27
CA ARG A 182 -12.77 1.17 1.09
C ARG A 182 -13.97 0.25 1.14
N TRP A 183 -14.80 0.25 0.10
CA TRP A 183 -15.93 -0.67 0.01
C TRP A 183 -15.46 -2.11 -0.12
N TRP A 184 -14.60 -2.44 -1.09
CA TRP A 184 -14.07 -3.79 -1.31
C TRP A 184 -13.41 -4.40 -0.07
N THR A 185 -12.77 -3.56 0.76
CA THR A 185 -12.04 -3.97 1.97
C THR A 185 -12.79 -3.69 3.28
N SER A 186 -14.09 -3.38 3.21
CA SER A 186 -14.91 -3.12 4.40
C SER A 186 -15.25 -4.41 5.15
N SER A 187 -15.53 -4.29 6.45
CA SER A 187 -16.01 -5.40 7.28
C SER A 187 -17.34 -5.99 6.78
N SER A 188 -18.14 -5.24 6.02
CA SER A 188 -19.38 -5.72 5.44
C SER A 188 -19.17 -6.67 4.25
N ASN A 189 -18.03 -6.57 3.55
CA ASN A 189 -17.68 -7.44 2.43
C ASN A 189 -16.73 -8.57 2.84
N MET A 190 -15.81 -8.28 3.76
CA MET A 190 -14.73 -9.17 4.19
C MET A 190 -15.21 -10.14 5.27
N ILE A 191 -15.61 -11.35 4.87
CA ILE A 191 -16.18 -12.36 5.76
C ILE A 191 -15.12 -13.42 6.11
N GLU A 192 -14.95 -13.72 7.39
CA GLU A 192 -14.08 -14.81 7.87
C GLU A 192 -14.63 -16.17 7.44
N ARG A 193 -13.77 -16.98 6.83
CA ARG A 193 -14.09 -18.36 6.41
C ARG A 193 -12.82 -19.18 6.25
N GLU A 194 -12.95 -20.50 6.24
CA GLU A 194 -11.86 -21.42 5.89
C GLU A 194 -11.49 -21.25 4.40
N VAL A 195 -10.25 -20.85 4.16
CA VAL A 195 -9.70 -20.62 2.81
C VAL A 195 -8.43 -21.44 2.62
N GLU A 196 -8.33 -22.12 1.49
CA GLU A 196 -7.09 -22.63 0.94
C GLU A 196 -6.44 -21.55 0.06
N VAL A 197 -5.36 -20.96 0.53
CA VAL A 197 -4.64 -19.85 -0.08
C VAL A 197 -3.42 -20.38 -0.81
N HIS A 198 -3.26 -20.01 -2.07
CA HIS A 198 -2.05 -20.23 -2.88
C HIS A 198 -1.50 -18.88 -3.31
N LEU A 199 -0.25 -18.61 -2.96
CA LEU A 199 0.42 -17.33 -3.22
C LEU A 199 1.84 -17.59 -3.72
N PRO A 200 2.29 -16.96 -4.82
CA PRO A 200 3.66 -17.15 -5.28
C PRO A 200 4.64 -16.59 -4.25
N ARG A 201 5.80 -17.22 -4.15
CA ARG A 201 6.99 -16.59 -3.56
C ARG A 201 7.50 -15.54 -4.54
N PHE A 202 7.77 -14.33 -4.08
CA PHE A 202 8.29 -13.27 -4.94
C PHE A 202 9.09 -12.25 -4.15
N LYS A 203 10.02 -11.59 -4.85
CA LYS A 203 10.88 -10.55 -4.30
C LYS A 203 10.84 -9.33 -5.20
N LEU A 204 10.54 -8.17 -4.63
CA LEU A 204 10.51 -6.90 -5.37
C LEU A 204 11.57 -5.97 -4.81
N GLU A 205 12.39 -5.40 -5.68
CA GLU A 205 13.29 -4.31 -5.34
C GLU A 205 13.23 -3.29 -6.47
N ILE A 206 12.47 -2.22 -6.25
CA ILE A 206 12.19 -1.23 -7.29
C ILE A 206 12.63 0.15 -6.82
N LYS A 207 13.24 0.90 -7.74
CA LYS A 207 13.72 2.26 -7.55
C LYS A 207 13.07 3.17 -8.59
N TYR A 208 12.46 4.26 -8.12
CA TYR A 208 11.86 5.29 -8.95
C TYR A 208 12.57 6.63 -8.78
N GLU A 209 12.62 7.39 -9.87
CA GLU A 209 12.83 8.84 -9.84
C GLU A 209 11.47 9.51 -10.10
N LEU A 210 10.96 10.20 -9.08
CA LEU A 210 9.54 10.60 -9.04
C LEU A 210 9.29 12.01 -9.56
N ASN A 211 10.30 12.73 -10.04
CA ASN A 211 10.16 14.11 -10.49
C ASN A 211 9.06 14.28 -11.54
N SER A 212 9.10 13.51 -12.63
CA SER A 212 8.11 13.60 -13.71
C SER A 212 6.72 13.21 -13.24
N LEU A 213 6.62 12.18 -12.40
CA LEU A 213 5.37 11.71 -11.80
C LEU A 213 4.74 12.77 -10.88
N LEU A 214 5.52 13.36 -9.97
CA LEU A 214 5.00 14.37 -9.06
C LEU A 214 4.59 15.64 -9.81
N LYS A 215 5.32 15.99 -10.89
CA LYS A 215 4.93 17.06 -11.82
C LYS A 215 3.60 16.79 -12.51
N SER A 216 3.36 15.58 -13.02
CA SER A 216 2.09 15.24 -13.67
C SER A 216 0.91 15.20 -12.69
N LEU A 217 1.17 14.90 -11.41
CA LEU A 217 0.17 15.06 -10.34
C LEU A 217 -0.10 16.53 -9.95
N GLY A 218 0.71 17.48 -10.44
CA GLY A 218 0.51 18.92 -10.26
C GLY A 218 1.51 19.62 -9.33
N MET A 219 2.50 18.90 -8.80
CA MET A 219 3.60 19.46 -8.02
C MET A 219 4.70 19.92 -8.98
N THR A 220 4.64 21.16 -9.46
CA THR A 220 5.52 21.68 -10.52
C THR A 220 6.51 22.73 -10.02
N ASP A 221 6.05 23.70 -9.25
CA ASP A 221 6.84 24.85 -8.80
C ASP A 221 8.01 24.42 -7.93
N ILE A 222 7.83 23.41 -7.07
CA ILE A 222 8.87 22.93 -6.16
C ILE A 222 10.11 22.41 -6.90
N PHE A 223 9.96 22.00 -8.16
CA PHE A 223 11.04 21.48 -9.00
C PHE A 223 11.63 22.54 -9.95
N ASP A 224 11.15 23.77 -9.87
CA ASP A 224 11.58 24.89 -10.72
C ASP A 224 12.40 25.87 -9.88
N GLN A 225 13.66 26.09 -10.25
CA GLN A 225 14.59 26.94 -9.49
C GLN A 225 14.12 28.39 -9.33
N VAL A 226 13.28 28.89 -10.25
CA VAL A 226 12.79 30.27 -10.25
C VAL A 226 11.46 30.38 -9.50
N LYS A 227 10.59 29.37 -9.61
CA LYS A 227 9.24 29.40 -9.01
C LYS A 227 9.16 28.78 -7.62
N ALA A 228 10.08 27.89 -7.27
CA ALA A 228 10.07 27.20 -5.98
C ALA A 228 10.16 28.22 -4.84
N ASP A 229 9.18 28.16 -3.94
CA ASP A 229 9.18 28.94 -2.72
C ASP A 229 9.34 28.01 -1.52
N LEU A 230 10.59 27.84 -1.11
CA LEU A 230 11.03 27.08 0.07
C LEU A 230 11.54 28.01 1.18
N SER A 231 11.05 29.26 1.21
CA SER A 231 11.48 30.29 2.16
C SER A 231 11.24 29.93 3.63
N GLY A 232 10.34 28.98 3.92
CA GLY A 232 10.14 28.42 5.25
C GLY A 232 11.27 27.51 5.74
N MET A 233 12.14 27.02 4.84
CA MET A 233 13.33 26.22 5.21
C MET A 233 14.59 27.07 5.28
N SER A 234 14.77 27.97 4.31
CA SER A 234 15.97 28.78 4.18
C SER A 234 15.61 30.14 3.57
N PRO A 235 16.18 31.24 4.07
CA PRO A 235 16.00 32.56 3.46
C PRO A 235 16.76 32.70 2.12
N ALA A 236 17.61 31.73 1.76
CA ALA A 236 18.37 31.76 0.51
C ALA A 236 17.46 31.59 -0.71
N LYS A 237 17.64 32.45 -1.73
CA LYS A 237 16.90 32.38 -2.98
C LYS A 237 17.42 31.24 -3.87
N GLY A 238 16.53 30.66 -4.67
CA GLY A 238 16.86 29.60 -5.61
C GLY A 238 17.02 28.22 -5.00
N LEU A 239 16.55 28.02 -3.76
CA LEU A 239 16.39 26.67 -3.19
C LEU A 239 15.18 26.01 -3.83
N TYR A 240 15.38 24.84 -4.43
CA TYR A 240 14.33 24.03 -5.06
C TYR A 240 14.61 22.54 -4.86
N LEU A 241 13.60 21.72 -5.05
CA LEU A 241 13.71 20.27 -5.00
C LEU A 241 14.25 19.77 -6.35
N SER A 242 15.52 19.39 -6.38
CA SER A 242 16.16 18.94 -7.62
C SER A 242 15.74 17.53 -8.02
N LYS A 243 15.64 16.59 -7.06
CA LYS A 243 15.40 15.18 -7.32
C LYS A 243 14.70 14.48 -6.16
N VAL A 244 13.76 13.58 -6.49
CA VAL A 244 13.10 12.68 -5.54
C VAL A 244 13.35 11.25 -5.98
N ILE A 245 14.08 10.49 -5.15
CA ILE A 245 14.38 9.08 -5.38
C ILE A 245 13.64 8.27 -4.33
N HIS A 246 12.87 7.28 -4.78
CA HIS A 246 12.18 6.33 -3.91
C HIS A 246 12.66 4.93 -4.21
N LYS A 247 13.15 4.22 -3.20
CA LYS A 247 13.54 2.81 -3.31
C LYS A 247 12.76 2.01 -2.28
N SER A 248 12.19 0.89 -2.71
CA SER A 248 11.48 -0.02 -1.82
C SER A 248 11.81 -1.46 -2.14
N HIS A 249 11.86 -2.26 -1.08
CA HIS A 249 12.21 -3.66 -1.13
C HIS A 249 11.16 -4.49 -0.37
N LEU A 250 10.77 -5.63 -0.94
CA LEU A 250 9.85 -6.61 -0.39
C LEU A 250 10.38 -8.01 -0.65
N ASP A 251 10.31 -8.88 0.35
CA ASP A 251 10.59 -10.30 0.22
C ASP A 251 9.39 -11.09 0.79
N VAL A 252 8.69 -11.81 -0.08
CA VAL A 252 7.49 -12.58 0.27
C VAL A 252 7.86 -14.05 0.28
N SER A 253 8.05 -14.59 1.47
CA SER A 253 8.42 -15.99 1.71
C SER A 253 7.52 -16.60 2.80
N GLU A 254 7.86 -17.81 3.21
CA GLU A 254 7.17 -18.60 4.24
C GLU A 254 7.74 -18.35 5.64
N GLU A 255 8.84 -17.58 5.76
CA GLU A 255 9.60 -17.47 7.00
C GLU A 255 8.77 -16.85 8.13
N GLY A 256 8.36 -17.70 9.09
CA GLY A 256 7.56 -17.33 10.26
C GLY A 256 7.39 -18.42 11.32
N THR A 257 8.25 -19.45 11.37
CA THR A 257 7.99 -20.68 12.15
C THR A 257 9.14 -21.15 13.05
N GLU A 258 8.95 -20.94 14.35
CA GLU A 258 9.20 -21.96 15.39
C GLU A 258 7.95 -21.99 16.30
N ALA A 259 7.03 -22.95 16.14
CA ALA A 259 6.12 -23.41 17.23
C ALA A 259 5.04 -24.45 16.87
N ALA A 260 4.57 -24.58 15.62
CA ALA A 260 3.28 -25.27 15.38
C ALA A 260 3.35 -26.68 14.75
N ALA A 261 4.53 -27.21 14.44
CA ALA A 261 4.67 -28.51 13.75
C ALA A 261 4.58 -29.75 14.66
N ALA A 262 3.93 -29.64 15.83
CA ALA A 262 3.79 -30.73 16.79
C ALA A 262 2.32 -31.04 17.10
N ALA A 263 1.53 -31.39 16.10
CA ALA A 263 0.30 -32.14 16.30
C ALA A 263 0.00 -32.94 15.03
N GLY A 264 0.41 -34.22 15.05
CA GLY A 264 0.02 -35.16 14.03
C GLY A 264 -1.49 -35.39 14.08
N ASP A 265 -2.14 -35.37 12.92
CA ASP A 265 -3.47 -35.91 12.80
C ASP A 265 -3.53 -36.87 11.62
N SER A 266 -4.01 -38.07 11.95
CA SER A 266 -4.18 -39.21 11.07
C SER A 266 -5.27 -38.93 10.05
N ILE A 267 -5.02 -39.31 8.79
CA ILE A 267 -5.95 -39.11 7.68
C ILE A 267 -7.16 -40.03 7.85
N ALA A 268 -8.22 -39.51 8.46
CA ALA A 268 -9.56 -40.05 8.35
C ALA A 268 -10.30 -39.31 7.23
N VAL A 269 -10.67 -40.02 6.16
CA VAL A 269 -11.47 -39.48 5.04
C VAL A 269 -12.91 -39.29 5.49
N LYS A 270 -13.18 -38.20 6.22
CA LYS A 270 -14.52 -37.59 6.29
C LYS A 270 -14.63 -36.58 5.15
N ARG A 271 -15.83 -36.45 4.54
CA ARG A 271 -16.11 -35.43 3.52
C ARG A 271 -15.64 -34.07 4.04
N LEU A 272 -14.54 -33.57 3.49
CA LEU A 272 -13.98 -32.28 3.87
C LEU A 272 -15.02 -31.20 3.52
N PRO A 273 -15.30 -30.25 4.43
CA PRO A 273 -16.13 -29.10 4.08
C PRO A 273 -15.55 -28.41 2.83
N ILE A 274 -16.41 -27.92 1.93
CA ILE A 274 -15.96 -27.18 0.74
C ILE A 274 -15.25 -25.92 1.23
N ARG A 275 -13.92 -25.92 1.17
CA ARG A 275 -13.09 -24.76 1.50
C ARG A 275 -13.14 -23.79 0.32
N ALA A 276 -13.21 -22.49 0.61
CA ALA A 276 -13.02 -21.51 -0.45
C ALA A 276 -11.56 -21.58 -0.92
N GLN A 277 -11.31 -21.42 -2.21
CA GLN A 277 -9.96 -21.35 -2.75
C GLN A 277 -9.63 -19.92 -3.16
N PHE A 278 -8.43 -19.48 -2.81
CA PHE A 278 -7.83 -18.24 -3.29
C PHE A 278 -6.51 -18.57 -3.95
N MET A 279 -6.47 -18.54 -5.28
CA MET A 279 -5.31 -18.98 -6.06
C MET A 279 -4.72 -17.81 -6.86
N ALA A 280 -3.68 -17.19 -6.30
CA ALA A 280 -3.02 -16.01 -6.89
C ALA A 280 -2.03 -16.39 -8.00
N ASN A 281 -2.49 -17.12 -9.01
CA ASN A 281 -1.69 -17.64 -10.12
C ASN A 281 -1.79 -16.79 -11.41
N ARG A 282 -2.06 -15.50 -11.26
CA ARG A 282 -2.23 -14.52 -12.34
C ARG A 282 -2.04 -13.11 -11.77
N PRO A 283 -1.83 -12.07 -12.59
CA PRO A 283 -1.57 -10.73 -12.09
C PRO A 283 -2.57 -10.24 -11.05
N PHE A 284 -2.07 -9.63 -9.98
CA PHE A 284 -2.89 -9.13 -8.87
C PHE A 284 -2.32 -7.83 -8.29
N LEU A 285 -3.19 -7.06 -7.63
CA LEU A 285 -2.77 -5.93 -6.79
C LEU A 285 -2.64 -6.38 -5.35
N PHE A 286 -1.68 -5.82 -4.63
CA PHE A 286 -1.55 -6.03 -3.20
C PHE A 286 -1.24 -4.75 -2.45
N PHE A 287 -1.71 -4.69 -1.20
CA PHE A 287 -1.55 -3.55 -0.31
C PHE A 287 -1.17 -4.06 1.07
N ILE A 288 -0.16 -3.47 1.69
CA ILE A 288 0.19 -3.75 3.08
C ILE A 288 -0.32 -2.59 3.91
N ARG A 289 -1.29 -2.87 4.78
CA ARG A 289 -2.03 -1.86 5.55
C ARG A 289 -1.84 -2.08 7.04
N HIS A 290 -1.69 -1.00 7.79
CA HIS A 290 -1.75 -1.05 9.24
C HIS A 290 -3.20 -1.23 9.71
N GLY A 291 -3.46 -2.31 10.47
CA GLY A 291 -4.82 -2.76 10.81
C GLY A 291 -5.63 -1.74 11.60
N HIS A 292 -4.98 -0.96 12.47
CA HIS A 292 -5.68 0.03 13.31
C HIS A 292 -5.93 1.36 12.59
N SER A 293 -4.90 1.94 11.98
CA SER A 293 -5.02 3.27 11.33
C SER A 293 -5.58 3.22 9.91
N ASN A 294 -5.66 2.02 9.29
CA ASN A 294 -6.01 1.81 7.89
C ASN A 294 -5.08 2.51 6.87
N VAL A 295 -3.88 2.89 7.31
CA VAL A 295 -2.85 3.50 6.46
C VAL A 295 -2.17 2.41 5.64
N ILE A 296 -2.01 2.65 4.34
CA ILE A 296 -1.25 1.83 3.41
C ILE A 296 0.23 2.16 3.60
N LEU A 297 1.01 1.15 3.99
CA LEU A 297 2.46 1.21 4.11
C LEU A 297 3.11 0.93 2.75
N PHE A 298 2.59 -0.06 2.02
CA PHE A 298 3.08 -0.46 0.71
C PHE A 298 1.94 -0.75 -0.25
N CYS A 299 2.15 -0.42 -1.52
CA CYS A 299 1.26 -0.71 -2.63
C CYS A 299 2.07 -1.37 -3.73
N GLY A 300 1.52 -2.41 -4.34
CA GLY A 300 2.13 -3.01 -5.50
C GLY A 300 1.19 -3.74 -6.43
N LYS A 301 1.72 -3.99 -7.62
CA LYS A 301 1.18 -4.84 -8.66
C LYS A 301 2.20 -5.94 -8.92
N LEU A 302 1.78 -7.19 -8.79
CA LEU A 302 2.56 -8.32 -9.26
C LEU A 302 2.02 -8.73 -10.62
N ALA A 303 2.71 -8.32 -11.67
CA ALA A 303 2.52 -8.76 -13.05
C ALA A 303 3.13 -10.16 -13.23
N SER A 304 4.40 -10.33 -12.84
CA SER A 304 5.09 -11.64 -12.80
C SER A 304 5.93 -11.77 -11.52
N PRO A 305 5.89 -12.92 -10.82
CA PRO A 305 6.73 -13.22 -9.64
C PRO A 305 8.24 -13.16 -9.89
#